data_AF-A0A832R210-F1
#
_entry.id   AF-A0A832R210-F1
#
_cell.length_a   1.000
_cell.length_b   1.000
_cell.length_c   1.000
_cell.angle_alpha   90.00
_cell.angle_beta   90.00
_cell.angle_gamma   90.00
#
_symmetry.space_group_name_H-M   'P 1'
#
loop_
_entity.id
_entity.type
_entity.pdbx_description
1 polymer ?
#
loop_
_entity_poly.entity_id
_entity_poly.type
_entity_poly.pdbx_seq_one_letter_code
_entity_poly.pdbx_strand_id
1 'polypeptide(L)'
;MQQLNDFFTTLHQYIGGNNWFIFLLLGTGLFFTLYLKFPQIRYFRHAIRVVRGKYDKKDAKGDTTHFQSLATALSGTVGTGNIAGVALAVHLGGPAAIFWMLVTAFLGMCTKFVEVTISHKYREFDVKGMVAGGPMYFMKSRLNIRLNNGKMIKTGYWLGGFFAVATVLSSFGTGSLPQINSISNAMFATFGIEHIITGAVMAILLGLIIIGGIKRIAKVTERLVPFMAIVYFLGAIAVILFNYENIVPSFLSMFTNLFNGTSAVGGFLGAGFAFAFNNGVNRGLFSNEAGQGSAPIAHAAAKAHEPVSEGMVSILEPFIDTIIICFLTGMVLLSSGVWKEKVYNQFQKTDIVVLAATYDEGNAEDVAVLSGYLNNKSSISFYTGDLQVVNGEIVNENS
;
A
#
# COMPACT_ATOMS: atom_id res chain seq x y z
N MET A 1 7.74 23.83 -6.47
CA MET A 1 6.75 22.77 -6.20
C MET A 1 6.16 22.20 -7.48
N GLN A 2 5.62 23.02 -8.40
CA GLN A 2 5.07 22.57 -9.69
C GLN A 2 6.02 21.66 -10.49
N GLN A 3 7.25 22.10 -10.77
CA GLN A 3 8.22 21.31 -11.55
C GLN A 3 8.58 19.96 -10.90
N LEU A 4 8.58 19.90 -9.57
CA LEU A 4 8.83 18.66 -8.83
C LEU A 4 7.63 17.72 -8.93
N ASN A 5 6.41 18.27 -8.84
CA ASN A 5 5.18 17.53 -9.08
C ASN A 5 5.14 16.98 -10.51
N ASP A 6 5.38 17.82 -11.51
CA ASP A 6 5.38 17.42 -12.93
C ASP A 6 6.43 16.33 -13.21
N PHE A 7 7.61 16.42 -12.60
CA PHE A 7 8.62 15.38 -12.66
C PHE A 7 8.11 14.05 -12.08
N PHE A 8 7.51 14.06 -10.88
CA PHE A 8 6.97 12.85 -10.26
C PHE A 8 5.77 12.28 -11.03
N THR A 9 4.90 13.13 -11.58
CA THR A 9 3.78 12.72 -12.43
C THR A 9 4.29 12.06 -13.71
N THR A 10 5.31 12.63 -14.35
CA THR A 10 5.95 12.06 -15.53
C THR A 10 6.58 10.70 -15.20
N LEU A 11 7.34 10.61 -14.10
CA LEU A 11 7.94 9.36 -13.64
C LEU A 11 6.87 8.29 -13.34
N HIS A 12 5.78 8.69 -12.69
CA HIS A 12 4.64 7.83 -12.42
C HIS A 12 4.03 7.29 -13.72
N GLN A 13 3.78 8.14 -14.72
CA GLN A 13 3.20 7.72 -16.00
C GLN A 13 4.07 6.70 -16.76
N TYR A 14 5.40 6.80 -16.67
CA TYR A 14 6.31 5.85 -17.33
C TYR A 14 6.55 4.57 -16.52
N ILE A 15 6.47 4.62 -15.20
CA ILE A 15 6.79 3.50 -14.31
C ILE A 15 5.54 3.03 -13.56
N GLY A 16 5.24 3.62 -12.41
CA GLY A 16 4.28 3.06 -11.45
C GLY A 16 2.81 3.09 -11.90
N GLY A 17 2.45 4.04 -12.75
CA GLY A 17 1.12 4.18 -13.35
C GLY A 17 0.97 3.45 -14.67
N ASN A 18 2.04 2.83 -15.19
CA ASN A 18 1.99 2.12 -16.46
C ASN A 18 1.62 0.64 -16.26
N ASN A 19 0.75 0.13 -17.14
CA ASN A 19 0.27 -1.25 -17.09
C ASN A 19 1.41 -2.29 -17.10
N TRP A 20 2.56 -2.02 -17.76
CA TRP A 20 3.67 -2.96 -17.79
C TRP A 20 4.22 -3.30 -16.40
N PHE A 21 4.24 -2.32 -15.48
CA PHE A 21 4.78 -2.50 -14.14
C PHE A 21 3.88 -3.42 -13.29
N ILE A 22 2.57 -3.27 -13.45
CA ILE A 22 1.56 -4.14 -12.84
C ILE A 22 1.73 -5.58 -13.32
N PHE A 23 1.86 -5.79 -14.63
CA PHE A 23 2.11 -7.12 -15.19
C PHE A 23 3.45 -7.71 -14.76
N LEU A 24 4.49 -6.89 -14.60
CA LEU A 24 5.78 -7.35 -14.09
C LEU A 24 5.67 -7.83 -12.64
N LEU A 25 4.99 -7.09 -11.76
CA LEU A 25 4.83 -7.45 -10.34
C LEU A 25 3.94 -8.68 -10.15
N LEU A 26 2.80 -8.74 -10.83
CA LEU A 26 1.95 -9.93 -10.77
C LEU A 26 2.62 -11.13 -11.45
N GLY A 27 3.31 -10.90 -12.57
CA GLY A 27 4.03 -11.92 -13.31
C GLY A 27 5.18 -12.52 -12.50
N THR A 28 5.92 -11.71 -11.73
CA THR A 28 6.94 -12.20 -10.80
C THR A 28 6.35 -13.00 -9.64
N GLY A 29 5.25 -12.55 -9.05
CA GLY A 29 4.53 -13.31 -8.02
C GLY A 29 4.00 -14.64 -8.54
N LEU A 30 3.44 -14.66 -9.76
CA LEU A 30 2.98 -15.87 -10.43
C LEU A 30 4.15 -16.81 -10.76
N PHE A 31 5.23 -16.28 -11.31
CA PHE A 31 6.45 -17.05 -11.60
C PHE A 31 6.97 -17.74 -10.34
N PHE A 32 7.14 -17.01 -9.23
CA PHE A 32 7.61 -17.61 -7.98
C PHE A 32 6.60 -18.59 -7.39
N THR A 33 5.31 -18.31 -7.51
CA THR A 33 4.26 -19.23 -7.09
C THR A 33 4.40 -20.58 -7.80
N LEU A 34 4.56 -20.58 -9.12
CA LEU A 34 4.68 -21.81 -9.91
C LEU A 34 6.06 -22.49 -9.72
N TYR A 35 7.14 -21.73 -9.81
CA TYR A 35 8.51 -22.22 -9.68
C TYR A 35 8.76 -22.87 -8.31
N LEU A 36 8.26 -22.24 -7.25
CA LEU A 36 8.35 -22.77 -5.89
C LEU A 36 7.18 -23.68 -5.52
N LYS A 37 6.33 -24.08 -6.48
CA LYS A 37 5.22 -25.04 -6.27
C LYS A 37 4.24 -24.63 -5.15
N PHE A 38 3.76 -23.39 -5.15
CA PHE A 38 2.78 -22.85 -4.20
C PHE A 38 3.25 -22.84 -2.72
N PRO A 39 4.35 -22.13 -2.39
CA PRO A 39 4.85 -22.05 -1.01
C PRO A 39 3.83 -21.45 -0.04
N GLN A 40 2.99 -20.51 -0.50
CA GLN A 40 1.95 -19.86 0.30
C GLN A 40 0.88 -20.82 0.82
N ILE A 41 0.66 -21.95 0.14
CA ILE A 41 -0.25 -23.02 0.60
C ILE A 41 0.54 -24.06 1.41
N ARG A 42 1.65 -24.56 0.84
CA ARG A 42 2.42 -25.68 1.44
C ARG A 42 3.03 -25.33 2.80
N TYR A 43 3.50 -24.09 2.96
CA TYR A 43 4.23 -23.66 4.15
C TYR A 43 3.38 -22.87 5.15
N PHE A 44 2.11 -22.57 4.83
CA PHE A 44 1.24 -21.76 5.68
C PHE A 44 1.16 -22.26 7.14
N ARG A 45 0.86 -23.57 7.31
CA ARG A 45 0.82 -24.20 8.65
C ARG A 45 2.17 -24.23 9.35
N HIS A 46 3.27 -24.24 8.60
CA HIS A 46 4.60 -24.19 9.16
C HIS A 46 4.96 -22.77 9.61
N ALA A 47 4.63 -21.75 8.80
CA ALA A 47 4.79 -20.34 9.13
C ALA A 47 4.15 -20.00 10.49
N ILE A 48 2.91 -20.44 10.73
CA ILE A 48 2.23 -20.24 12.03
C ILE A 48 3.01 -20.87 13.18
N ARG A 49 3.59 -22.07 12.98
CA ARG A 49 4.39 -22.74 14.02
C ARG A 49 5.70 -21.99 14.29
N VAL A 50 6.34 -21.44 13.27
CA VAL A 50 7.55 -20.64 13.38
C VAL A 50 7.26 -19.33 14.14
N VAL A 51 6.20 -18.61 13.77
CA VAL A 51 5.78 -17.38 14.48
C VAL A 51 5.46 -17.62 15.95
N ARG A 52 4.87 -18.77 16.29
CA ARG A 52 4.60 -19.17 17.68
C ARG A 52 5.85 -19.57 18.48
N GLY A 53 7.04 -19.50 17.87
CA GLY A 53 8.31 -19.80 18.52
C GLY A 53 8.59 -21.30 18.69
N LYS A 54 7.84 -22.19 18.03
CA LYS A 54 8.00 -23.65 18.20
C LYS A 54 9.39 -24.17 17.83
N TYR A 55 10.09 -23.45 16.96
CA TYR A 55 11.40 -23.84 16.42
C TYR A 55 12.52 -22.89 16.85
N ASP A 56 12.26 -22.00 17.81
CA ASP A 56 13.22 -21.00 18.26
C ASP A 56 14.39 -21.67 18.97
N LYS A 57 15.60 -21.29 18.58
CA LYS A 57 16.83 -21.75 19.23
C LYS A 57 17.42 -20.62 20.08
N LYS A 58 17.99 -20.97 21.24
CA LYS A 58 18.56 -19.99 22.18
C LYS A 58 19.78 -19.25 21.62
N ASP A 59 20.50 -19.87 20.69
CA ASP A 59 21.70 -19.36 20.03
C ASP A 59 21.42 -18.61 18.72
N ALA A 60 20.16 -18.50 18.29
CA ALA A 60 19.80 -17.81 17.07
C ALA A 60 20.09 -16.30 17.18
N LYS A 61 20.88 -15.78 16.23
CA LYS A 61 21.26 -14.37 16.16
C LYS A 61 20.15 -13.51 15.55
N GLY A 62 19.90 -12.35 16.14
CA GLY A 62 18.88 -11.38 15.73
C GLY A 62 18.45 -10.47 16.89
N ASP A 63 17.75 -9.40 16.55
CA ASP A 63 17.28 -8.40 17.50
C ASP A 63 15.87 -8.69 18.04
N THR A 64 15.05 -9.36 17.24
CA THR A 64 13.62 -9.58 17.50
C THR A 64 13.22 -11.04 17.33
N THR A 65 12.11 -11.47 17.94
CA THR A 65 11.50 -12.78 17.66
C THR A 65 10.80 -12.80 16.30
N HIS A 66 10.48 -13.98 15.77
CA HIS A 66 9.66 -14.11 14.55
C HIS A 66 8.34 -13.34 14.64
N PHE A 67 7.66 -13.43 15.78
CA PHE A 67 6.41 -12.71 16.03
C PHE A 67 6.60 -11.19 16.06
N GLN A 68 7.65 -10.72 16.74
CA GLN A 68 7.98 -9.29 16.81
C GLN A 68 8.31 -8.71 15.43
N SER A 69 9.05 -9.45 14.60
CA SER A 69 9.35 -9.05 13.24
C SER A 69 8.09 -8.99 12.38
N LEU A 70 7.25 -10.03 12.44
CA LEU A 70 5.96 -10.05 11.75
C LEU A 70 5.05 -8.89 12.19
N ALA A 71 4.92 -8.66 13.50
CA ALA A 71 4.12 -7.56 14.04
C ALA A 71 4.68 -6.20 13.59
N THR A 72 6.00 -6.04 13.57
CA THR A 72 6.64 -4.80 13.10
C THR A 72 6.39 -4.57 11.61
N ALA A 73 6.51 -5.60 10.77
CA ALA A 73 6.20 -5.49 9.35
C ALA A 73 4.71 -5.17 9.12
N LEU A 74 3.81 -5.89 9.80
CA LEU A 74 2.37 -5.65 9.75
C LEU A 74 1.97 -4.24 10.26
N SER A 75 2.71 -3.66 11.20
CA SER A 75 2.43 -2.28 11.64
C SER A 75 2.66 -1.24 10.56
N GLY A 76 3.50 -1.54 9.56
CA GLY A 76 3.73 -0.69 8.40
C GLY A 76 2.71 -0.89 7.29
N THR A 77 2.23 -2.13 7.10
CA THR A 77 1.28 -2.45 6.01
C THR A 77 -0.17 -2.23 6.43
N VAL A 78 -0.53 -2.59 7.67
CA VAL A 78 -1.90 -2.46 8.18
C VAL A 78 -2.14 -1.02 8.64
N GLY A 79 -2.91 -0.26 7.86
CA GLY A 79 -3.28 1.11 8.16
C GLY A 79 -4.27 1.70 7.17
N THR A 80 -4.01 2.94 6.73
CA THR A 80 -4.87 3.69 5.81
C THR A 80 -5.11 2.95 4.49
N GLY A 81 -4.12 2.21 3.98
CA GLY A 81 -4.25 1.41 2.76
C GLY A 81 -5.38 0.38 2.83
N ASN A 82 -5.56 -0.27 3.99
CA ASN A 82 -6.60 -1.28 4.16
C ASN A 82 -7.99 -0.67 4.33
N ILE A 83 -8.08 0.54 4.87
CA ILE A 83 -9.38 1.19 5.14
C ILE A 83 -9.74 2.12 3.97
N ALA A 84 -9.06 3.26 3.87
CA ALA A 84 -9.32 4.26 2.83
C ALA A 84 -8.88 3.78 1.44
N GLY A 85 -7.81 2.98 1.35
CA GLY A 85 -7.35 2.44 0.08
C GLY A 85 -8.33 1.43 -0.53
N VAL A 86 -8.96 0.58 0.29
CA VAL A 86 -10.04 -0.31 -0.17
C VAL A 86 -11.29 0.50 -0.54
N ALA A 87 -11.66 1.51 0.26
CA ALA A 87 -12.78 2.38 -0.07
C ALA A 87 -12.58 3.09 -1.42
N LEU A 88 -11.37 3.60 -1.68
CA LEU A 88 -11.01 4.19 -2.96
C LEU A 88 -11.03 3.15 -4.11
N ALA A 89 -10.53 1.93 -3.85
CA ALA A 89 -10.57 0.84 -4.84
C ALA A 89 -11.99 0.51 -5.26
N VAL A 90 -12.93 0.44 -4.30
CA VAL A 90 -14.35 0.18 -4.56
C VAL A 90 -15.02 1.37 -5.22
N HIS A 91 -14.71 2.60 -4.79
CA HIS A 91 -15.27 3.81 -5.36
C HIS A 91 -14.90 3.98 -6.83
N LEU A 92 -13.63 3.73 -7.18
CA LEU A 92 -13.15 3.83 -8.56
C LEU A 92 -13.46 2.54 -9.34
N GLY A 93 -12.92 1.41 -8.92
CA GLY A 93 -12.94 0.15 -9.65
C GLY A 93 -14.19 -0.71 -9.44
N GLY A 94 -15.12 -0.29 -8.58
CA GLY A 94 -16.28 -1.08 -8.19
C GLY A 94 -15.93 -2.32 -7.35
N PRO A 95 -16.92 -3.18 -7.06
CA PRO A 95 -16.74 -4.36 -6.20
C PRO A 95 -15.66 -5.34 -6.71
N ALA A 96 -15.48 -5.43 -8.04
CA ALA A 96 -14.50 -6.31 -8.66
C ALA A 96 -13.04 -5.93 -8.35
N ALA A 97 -12.77 -4.69 -7.93
CA ALA A 97 -11.44 -4.29 -7.49
C ALA A 97 -10.99 -5.09 -6.25
N ILE A 98 -11.91 -5.46 -5.35
CA ILE A 98 -11.60 -6.27 -4.16
C ILE A 98 -11.07 -7.63 -4.57
N PHE A 99 -11.70 -8.29 -5.56
CA PHE A 99 -11.21 -9.57 -6.08
C PHE A 99 -9.75 -9.46 -6.55
N TRP A 100 -9.41 -8.42 -7.31
CA TRP A 100 -8.05 -8.21 -7.78
C TRP A 100 -7.06 -7.86 -6.66
N MET A 101 -7.50 -7.18 -5.60
CA MET A 101 -6.69 -7.01 -4.38
C MET A 101 -6.36 -8.37 -3.76
N LEU A 102 -7.33 -9.29 -3.67
CA LEU A 102 -7.12 -10.63 -3.10
C LEU A 102 -6.16 -11.48 -3.97
N VAL A 103 -6.33 -11.45 -5.29
CA VAL A 103 -5.42 -12.13 -6.23
C VAL A 103 -4.00 -11.59 -6.08
N THR A 104 -3.87 -10.26 -6.02
CA THR A 104 -2.57 -9.58 -5.85
C THR A 104 -1.91 -10.01 -4.54
N ALA A 105 -2.65 -10.08 -3.44
CA ALA A 105 -2.12 -10.54 -2.17
C ALA A 105 -1.70 -12.01 -2.19
N PHE A 106 -2.51 -12.89 -2.80
CA PHE A 106 -2.19 -14.31 -2.91
C PHE A 106 -0.88 -14.56 -3.68
N LEU A 107 -0.67 -13.83 -4.78
CA LEU A 107 0.59 -13.87 -5.53
C LEU A 107 1.73 -13.16 -4.76
N GLY A 108 1.41 -12.07 -4.09
CA GLY A 108 2.32 -11.29 -3.27
C GLY A 108 2.90 -12.05 -2.08
N MET A 109 2.17 -13.03 -1.52
CA MET A 109 2.68 -13.95 -0.48
C MET A 109 3.97 -14.66 -0.94
N CYS A 110 4.06 -15.02 -2.23
CA CYS A 110 5.25 -15.66 -2.79
C CYS A 110 6.38 -14.66 -3.03
N THR A 111 6.06 -13.47 -3.55
CA THR A 111 7.05 -12.40 -3.74
C THR A 111 7.70 -12.06 -2.40
N LYS A 112 6.91 -11.79 -1.36
CA LYS A 112 7.42 -11.53 -0.01
C LYS A 112 8.25 -12.68 0.55
N PHE A 113 7.79 -13.92 0.39
CA PHE A 113 8.55 -15.11 0.80
C PHE A 113 9.97 -15.10 0.23
N VAL A 114 10.13 -14.78 -1.06
CA VAL A 114 11.44 -14.72 -1.72
C VAL A 114 12.25 -13.53 -1.24
N GLU A 115 11.66 -12.32 -1.22
CA GLU A 115 12.33 -11.09 -0.81
C GLU A 115 12.90 -11.18 0.61
N VAL A 116 12.10 -11.70 1.54
CA VAL A 116 12.47 -11.88 2.94
C VAL A 116 13.52 -12.97 3.09
N THR A 117 13.37 -14.11 2.41
CA THR A 117 14.37 -15.19 2.45
C THR A 117 15.76 -14.69 2.00
N ILE A 118 15.81 -13.95 0.89
CA ILE A 118 17.06 -13.45 0.33
C ILE A 118 17.65 -12.37 1.24
N SER A 119 16.84 -11.41 1.69
CA SER A 119 17.32 -10.33 2.55
C SER A 119 17.82 -10.84 3.91
N HIS A 120 17.15 -11.86 4.48
CA HIS A 120 17.59 -12.49 5.72
C HIS A 120 18.91 -13.25 5.53
N LYS A 121 19.12 -13.88 4.36
CA LYS A 121 20.38 -14.56 4.02
C LYS A 121 21.58 -13.62 3.90
N TYR A 122 21.38 -12.40 3.42
CA TYR A 122 22.45 -11.41 3.18
C TYR A 122 22.50 -10.26 4.19
N ARG A 123 21.83 -10.41 5.34
CA ARG A 123 21.89 -9.42 6.43
C ARG A 123 23.30 -9.35 7.05
N GLU A 124 23.71 -8.16 7.43
CA GLU A 124 24.99 -7.88 8.09
C GLU A 124 24.74 -7.62 9.58
N PHE A 125 25.72 -7.97 10.41
CA PHE A 125 25.71 -7.68 11.85
C PHE A 125 26.76 -6.62 12.14
N ASP A 126 26.38 -5.60 12.90
CA ASP A 126 27.31 -4.56 13.34
C ASP A 126 28.20 -5.05 14.51
N VAL A 127 29.14 -4.19 14.93
CA VAL A 127 30.04 -4.45 16.07
C VAL A 127 29.31 -4.60 17.40
N LYS A 128 28.08 -4.06 17.52
CA LYS A 128 27.22 -4.16 18.70
C LYS A 128 26.31 -5.40 18.63
N GLY A 129 26.38 -6.19 17.56
CA GLY A 129 25.57 -7.36 17.30
C GLY A 129 24.15 -7.06 16.78
N MET A 130 23.85 -5.80 16.45
CA MET A 130 22.60 -5.38 15.83
C MET A 130 22.58 -5.76 14.35
N VAL A 131 21.38 -6.02 13.82
CA VAL A 131 21.22 -6.50 12.46
C VAL A 131 20.80 -5.38 11.51
N ALA A 132 21.41 -5.35 10.33
CA ALA A 132 20.95 -4.55 9.21
C ALA A 132 20.80 -5.42 7.96
N GLY A 133 19.63 -5.37 7.34
CA GLY A 133 19.32 -6.18 6.16
C GLY A 133 18.20 -5.56 5.35
N GLY A 134 17.92 -6.17 4.20
CA GLY A 134 16.96 -5.69 3.23
C GLY A 134 17.52 -5.75 1.80
N PRO A 135 16.77 -5.23 0.81
CA PRO A 135 17.16 -5.40 -0.58
C PRO A 135 18.49 -4.76 -0.96
N MET A 136 18.79 -3.59 -0.38
CA MET A 136 20.08 -2.91 -0.56
C MET A 136 21.28 -3.80 -0.22
N TYR A 137 21.18 -4.68 0.79
CA TYR A 137 22.26 -5.57 1.21
C TYR A 137 22.46 -6.75 0.26
N PHE A 138 21.38 -7.40 -0.20
CA PHE A 138 21.56 -8.49 -1.17
C PHE A 138 21.96 -7.95 -2.54
N MET A 139 21.49 -6.77 -2.94
CA MET A 139 21.90 -6.11 -4.19
C MET A 139 23.41 -5.84 -4.15
N LYS A 140 23.91 -5.20 -3.08
CA LYS A 140 25.33 -4.99 -2.80
C LYS A 140 26.15 -6.28 -2.88
N SER A 141 25.61 -7.38 -2.36
CA SER A 141 26.32 -8.65 -2.22
C SER A 141 26.29 -9.54 -3.48
N ARG A 142 25.24 -9.46 -4.31
CA ARG A 142 24.98 -10.48 -5.36
C ARG A 142 24.77 -9.95 -6.76
N LEU A 143 24.53 -8.66 -6.96
CA LEU A 143 24.30 -8.08 -8.29
C LEU A 143 25.58 -7.44 -8.87
N ASN A 144 26.75 -7.94 -8.50
CA ASN A 144 28.02 -7.52 -9.08
C ASN A 144 28.31 -8.34 -10.35
N ILE A 145 28.67 -7.66 -11.43
CA ILE A 145 28.92 -8.29 -12.73
C ILE A 145 30.38 -8.71 -12.77
N ARG A 146 30.64 -10.01 -12.94
CA ARG A 146 31.98 -10.54 -13.13
C ARG A 146 32.28 -10.62 -14.64
N LEU A 147 33.34 -9.95 -15.08
CA LEU A 147 33.82 -10.03 -16.45
C LEU A 147 34.65 -11.30 -16.65
N ASN A 148 34.71 -11.77 -17.90
CA ASN A 148 35.54 -12.90 -18.31
C ASN A 148 37.02 -12.72 -17.93
N ASN A 149 37.48 -11.48 -17.80
CA ASN A 149 38.87 -11.14 -17.44
C ASN A 149 39.11 -11.10 -15.91
N GLY A 150 38.20 -11.65 -15.10
CA GLY A 150 38.32 -11.69 -13.64
C GLY A 150 38.00 -10.38 -12.91
N LYS A 151 37.87 -9.25 -13.63
CA LYS A 151 37.43 -7.97 -13.05
C LYS A 151 35.96 -8.02 -12.65
N MET A 152 35.63 -7.40 -11.51
CA MET A 152 34.26 -7.33 -10.99
C MET A 152 33.76 -5.89 -11.01
N ILE A 153 32.70 -5.62 -11.76
CA ILE A 153 31.98 -4.34 -11.71
C ILE A 153 31.02 -4.40 -10.52
N LYS A 154 31.19 -3.45 -9.60
CA LYS A 154 30.38 -3.33 -8.38
C LYS A 154 29.00 -2.73 -8.64
N THR A 155 28.29 -3.21 -9.67
CA THR A 155 26.95 -2.74 -10.07
C THR A 155 25.96 -2.85 -8.91
N GLY A 156 26.08 -3.89 -8.08
CA GLY A 156 25.24 -4.11 -6.91
C GLY A 156 25.34 -3.01 -5.85
N TYR A 157 26.50 -2.37 -5.72
CA TYR A 157 26.69 -1.26 -4.78
C TYR A 157 25.87 -0.03 -5.19
N TRP A 158 25.86 0.29 -6.48
CA TRP A 158 25.07 1.40 -7.03
C TRP A 158 23.57 1.12 -6.98
N LEU A 159 23.15 -0.09 -7.36
CA LEU A 159 21.73 -0.49 -7.26
C LEU A 159 21.24 -0.48 -5.81
N GLY A 160 22.03 -1.01 -4.87
CA GLY A 160 21.69 -1.00 -3.46
C GLY A 160 21.62 0.41 -2.88
N GLY A 161 22.54 1.30 -3.28
CA GLY A 161 22.52 2.71 -2.91
C GLY A 161 21.29 3.44 -3.44
N PHE A 162 20.94 3.23 -4.72
CA PHE A 162 19.72 3.76 -5.32
C PHE A 162 18.47 3.27 -4.59
N PHE A 163 18.38 1.95 -4.34
CA PHE A 163 17.26 1.37 -3.60
C PHE A 163 17.12 1.95 -2.19
N ALA A 164 18.24 2.15 -1.47
CA ALA A 164 18.22 2.74 -0.14
C ALA A 164 17.67 4.17 -0.16
N VAL A 165 18.11 5.02 -1.10
CA VAL A 165 17.59 6.39 -1.26
C VAL A 165 16.11 6.37 -1.62
N ALA A 166 15.72 5.54 -2.58
CA ALA A 166 14.32 5.38 -2.98
C ALA A 166 13.43 4.91 -1.82
N THR A 167 13.93 3.99 -0.99
CA THR A 167 13.21 3.49 0.20
C THR A 167 13.01 4.59 1.24
N VAL A 168 14.03 5.43 1.48
CA VAL A 168 13.90 6.59 2.38
C VAL A 168 12.85 7.57 1.87
N LEU A 169 12.88 7.92 0.58
CA LEU A 169 11.87 8.79 -0.03
C LEU A 169 10.47 8.17 0.04
N SER A 170 10.35 6.88 -0.28
CA SER A 170 9.09 6.12 -0.21
C SER A 170 8.52 6.08 1.20
N SER A 171 9.36 6.03 2.24
CA SER A 171 8.90 5.99 3.63
C SER A 171 8.09 7.23 4.04
N PHE A 172 8.39 8.40 3.48
CA PHE A 172 7.56 9.60 3.68
C PHE A 172 6.23 9.48 2.91
N GLY A 173 6.30 8.97 1.68
CA GLY A 173 5.17 8.89 0.74
C GLY A 173 4.15 7.82 1.07
N THR A 174 4.55 6.60 1.44
CA THR A 174 3.64 5.49 1.77
C THR A 174 3.49 5.29 3.27
N GLY A 175 4.58 5.49 4.03
CA GLY A 175 4.63 5.14 5.46
C GLY A 175 4.21 6.25 6.43
N SER A 176 4.30 7.53 6.05
CA SER A 176 4.10 8.65 6.98
C SER A 176 2.98 9.61 6.58
N LEU A 177 3.13 10.34 5.46
CA LEU A 177 2.25 11.48 5.15
C LEU A 177 0.78 11.09 4.92
N PRO A 178 0.43 10.07 4.12
CA PRO A 178 -0.98 9.69 3.94
C PRO A 178 -1.61 9.12 5.21
N GLN A 179 -0.81 8.45 6.05
CA GLN A 179 -1.27 7.86 7.30
C GLN A 179 -1.70 8.95 8.28
N ILE A 180 -0.83 9.94 8.53
CA ILE A 180 -1.17 11.04 9.44
C ILE A 180 -2.28 11.93 8.88
N ASN A 181 -2.31 12.16 7.56
CA ASN A 181 -3.37 12.93 6.92
C ASN A 181 -4.75 12.26 7.12
N SER A 182 -4.83 10.94 6.92
CA SER A 182 -6.09 10.21 7.08
C SER A 182 -6.57 10.18 8.53
N ILE A 183 -5.65 9.98 9.49
CA ILE A 183 -5.96 10.07 10.92
C ILE A 183 -6.46 11.46 11.26
N SER A 184 -5.75 12.50 10.81
CA SER A 184 -6.09 13.90 11.08
C SER A 184 -7.46 14.29 10.52
N ASN A 185 -7.78 13.85 9.29
CA ASN A 185 -9.08 14.09 8.67
C ASN A 185 -10.20 13.34 9.40
N ALA A 186 -9.97 12.08 9.80
CA ALA A 186 -10.94 11.32 10.56
C ALA A 186 -11.22 11.95 11.95
N MET A 187 -10.18 12.44 12.62
CA MET A 187 -10.31 13.12 13.92
C MET A 187 -11.06 14.45 13.80
N PHE A 188 -10.78 15.23 12.76
CA PHE A 188 -11.50 16.47 12.48
C PHE A 188 -12.97 16.21 12.14
N ALA A 189 -13.25 15.28 11.23
CA ALA A 189 -14.62 14.98 10.80
C ALA A 189 -15.49 14.39 11.92
N THR A 190 -14.90 13.56 12.81
CA THR A 190 -15.65 12.87 13.87
C THR A 190 -15.79 13.70 15.14
N PHE A 191 -14.72 14.42 15.52
CA PHE A 191 -14.61 15.07 16.84
C PHE A 191 -14.36 16.58 16.76
N GLY A 192 -14.19 17.16 15.56
CA GLY A 192 -13.86 18.57 15.38
C GLY A 192 -12.45 18.95 15.86
N ILE A 193 -11.57 17.98 16.09
CA ILE A 193 -10.20 18.24 16.57
C ILE A 193 -9.35 18.77 15.42
N GLU A 194 -8.73 19.95 15.62
CA GLU A 194 -7.89 20.58 14.61
C GLU A 194 -6.68 19.73 14.20
N HIS A 195 -6.36 19.77 12.91
CA HIS A 195 -5.30 18.95 12.32
C HIS A 195 -3.93 19.13 12.98
N ILE A 196 -3.60 20.35 13.40
CA ILE A 196 -2.31 20.65 14.02
C ILE A 196 -2.15 19.97 15.37
N ILE A 197 -3.25 19.86 16.13
CA ILE A 197 -3.28 19.20 17.44
C ILE A 197 -3.08 17.70 17.25
N THR A 198 -3.83 17.08 16.33
CA THR A 198 -3.65 15.66 16.00
C THR A 198 -2.23 15.36 15.55
N GLY A 199 -1.67 16.19 14.65
CA GLY A 199 -0.29 16.07 14.19
C GLY A 199 0.75 16.16 15.31
N ALA A 200 0.63 17.15 16.20
CA ALA A 200 1.56 17.37 17.30
C ALA A 200 1.56 16.20 18.30
N VAL A 201 0.37 15.71 18.69
CA VAL A 201 0.25 14.57 19.61
C VAL A 201 0.86 13.32 18.97
N MET A 202 0.55 13.05 17.70
CA MET A 202 1.10 11.89 16.98
C MET A 202 2.61 11.97 16.85
N ALA A 203 3.18 13.15 16.60
CA ALA A 203 4.64 13.34 16.52
C ALA A 203 5.34 13.01 17.84
N ILE A 204 4.78 13.46 18.98
CA ILE A 204 5.33 13.16 20.32
C ILE A 204 5.26 11.65 20.60
N LEU A 205 4.10 11.03 20.38
CA LEU A 205 3.92 9.59 20.61
C LEU A 205 4.86 8.75 19.75
N LEU A 206 4.99 9.09 18.47
CA LEU A 206 5.87 8.39 17.55
C LEU A 206 7.35 8.60 17.93
N GLY A 207 7.74 9.81 18.33
CA GLY A 207 9.07 10.13 18.83
C GLY A 207 9.47 9.27 20.03
N LEU A 208 8.58 9.09 21.00
CA LEU A 208 8.81 8.22 22.17
C LEU A 208 9.09 6.76 21.78
N ILE A 209 8.50 6.28 20.69
CA ILE A 209 8.66 4.91 20.20
C ILE A 209 9.97 4.77 19.40
N ILE A 210 10.19 5.64 18.40
CA ILE A 210 11.31 5.52 17.45
C ILE A 210 12.67 5.77 18.11
N ILE A 211 12.77 6.71 19.05
CA ILE A 211 14.04 7.03 19.74
C ILE A 211 14.63 5.80 20.45
N GLY A 212 13.79 4.84 20.86
CA GLY A 212 14.24 3.59 21.49
C GLY A 212 14.79 2.53 20.52
N GLY A 213 14.79 2.79 19.21
CA GLY A 213 15.27 1.87 18.18
C GLY A 213 14.38 0.63 17.98
N ILE A 214 14.87 -0.32 17.15
CA ILE A 214 14.08 -1.47 16.69
C ILE A 214 13.52 -2.33 17.83
N LYS A 215 14.23 -2.46 18.95
CA LYS A 215 13.77 -3.21 20.12
C LYS A 215 12.55 -2.58 20.78
N ARG A 216 12.48 -1.24 20.84
CA ARG A 216 11.31 -0.53 21.38
C ARG A 216 10.15 -0.60 20.40
N ILE A 217 10.42 -0.39 19.10
CA ILE A 217 9.42 -0.52 18.04
C ILE A 217 8.75 -1.90 18.12
N ALA A 218 9.54 -2.97 18.09
CA ALA A 218 9.06 -4.35 18.18
C ALA A 218 8.23 -4.63 19.44
N LYS A 219 8.63 -4.09 20.60
CA LYS A 219 7.90 -4.28 21.86
C LYS A 219 6.55 -3.55 21.90
N VAL A 220 6.42 -2.45 21.17
CA VAL A 220 5.15 -1.73 21.03
C VAL A 220 4.26 -2.44 20.01
N THR A 221 4.81 -2.78 18.84
CA THR A 221 4.07 -3.40 17.74
C THR A 221 3.57 -4.80 18.09
N GLU A 222 4.33 -5.60 18.85
CA GLU A 222 3.90 -6.95 19.29
C GLU A 222 2.59 -6.94 20.09
N ARG A 223 2.25 -5.82 20.74
CA ARG A 223 1.01 -5.64 21.51
C ARG A 223 -0.04 -4.88 20.73
N LEU A 224 0.37 -3.79 20.08
CA LEU A 224 -0.54 -2.88 19.40
C LEU A 224 -1.16 -3.51 18.15
N VAL A 225 -0.37 -4.25 17.36
CA VAL A 225 -0.82 -4.80 16.07
C VAL A 225 -1.88 -5.89 16.22
N PRO A 226 -1.72 -6.89 17.12
CA PRO A 226 -2.79 -7.85 17.36
C PRO A 226 -4.04 -7.18 17.95
N PHE A 227 -3.86 -6.21 18.85
CA PHE A 227 -4.97 -5.49 19.46
C PHE A 227 -5.80 -4.73 18.42
N MET A 228 -5.17 -3.93 17.56
CA MET A 228 -5.88 -3.17 16.53
C MET A 228 -6.56 -4.10 15.51
N ALA A 229 -5.92 -5.23 15.14
CA ALA A 229 -6.51 -6.19 14.22
C ALA A 229 -7.77 -6.86 14.80
N ILE A 230 -7.76 -7.20 16.10
CA ILE A 230 -8.92 -7.78 16.78
C ILE A 230 -10.06 -6.76 16.89
N VAL A 231 -9.77 -5.53 17.31
CA VAL A 231 -10.78 -4.46 17.42
C VAL A 231 -11.41 -4.19 16.06
N TYR A 232 -10.61 -4.07 15.00
CA TYR A 232 -11.10 -3.87 13.65
C TYR A 232 -11.95 -5.06 13.18
N PHE A 233 -11.47 -6.30 13.39
CA PHE A 233 -12.19 -7.51 13.04
C PHE A 233 -13.58 -7.55 13.69
N LEU A 234 -13.66 -7.30 15.01
CA LEU A 234 -14.93 -7.31 15.73
C LEU A 234 -15.89 -6.22 15.22
N GLY A 235 -15.40 -5.01 14.99
CA GLY A 235 -16.19 -3.92 14.42
C GLY A 235 -16.71 -4.23 13.02
N ALA A 236 -15.84 -4.76 12.14
CA ALA A 236 -16.22 -5.15 10.78
C ALA A 236 -17.26 -6.27 10.78
N ILE A 237 -17.06 -7.31 11.60
CA ILE A 237 -18.03 -8.40 11.74
C ILE A 237 -19.37 -7.88 12.27
N ALA A 238 -19.38 -6.95 13.23
CA ALA A 238 -20.62 -6.36 13.73
C ALA A 238 -21.43 -5.68 12.62
N VAL A 239 -20.78 -4.89 11.76
CA VAL A 239 -21.44 -4.21 10.63
C VAL A 239 -21.93 -5.21 9.58
N ILE A 240 -21.09 -6.22 9.25
CA ILE A 240 -21.44 -7.26 8.27
C ILE A 240 -22.65 -8.08 8.75
N LEU A 241 -22.68 -8.46 10.03
CA LEU A 241 -23.79 -9.21 10.62
C LEU A 241 -25.06 -8.37 10.76
N PHE A 242 -24.93 -7.06 11.02
CA PHE A 242 -26.07 -6.15 10.99
C PHE A 242 -26.71 -6.08 9.59
N ASN A 243 -25.91 -6.26 8.54
CA ASN A 243 -26.34 -6.28 7.14
C ASN A 243 -26.30 -7.71 6.54
N TYR A 244 -26.68 -8.73 7.33
CA TYR A 244 -26.48 -10.14 6.97
C TYR A 244 -27.10 -10.55 5.63
N GLU A 245 -28.24 -9.94 5.26
CA GLU A 245 -28.94 -10.19 3.99
C GLU A 245 -28.08 -9.83 2.78
N ASN A 246 -27.19 -8.84 2.94
CA ASN A 246 -26.30 -8.36 1.88
C ASN A 246 -24.98 -9.11 1.82
N ILE A 247 -24.70 -10.10 2.69
CA ILE A 247 -23.43 -10.86 2.68
C ILE A 247 -23.26 -11.58 1.35
N VAL A 248 -24.24 -12.40 0.96
CA VAL A 248 -24.17 -13.19 -0.28
C VAL A 248 -24.17 -12.29 -1.52
N PRO A 249 -25.07 -11.29 -1.67
CA PRO A 249 -25.01 -10.34 -2.76
C PRO A 249 -23.68 -9.60 -2.87
N SER A 250 -23.11 -9.16 -1.73
CA SER A 250 -21.81 -8.46 -1.70
C SER A 250 -20.69 -9.35 -2.18
N PHE A 251 -20.62 -10.59 -1.69
CA PHE A 251 -19.60 -11.54 -2.12
C PHE A 251 -19.70 -11.83 -3.63
N LEU A 252 -20.90 -12.08 -4.15
CA LEU A 252 -21.12 -12.32 -5.57
C LEU A 252 -20.80 -11.09 -6.43
N SER A 253 -21.06 -9.89 -5.92
CA SER A 253 -20.76 -8.65 -6.63
C SER A 253 -19.27 -8.49 -6.96
N MET A 254 -18.38 -9.03 -6.11
CA MET A 254 -16.92 -9.04 -6.36
C MET A 254 -16.55 -9.83 -7.63
N PHE A 255 -17.37 -10.78 -8.04
CA PHE A 255 -17.12 -11.62 -9.22
C PHE A 255 -17.95 -11.22 -10.44
N THR A 256 -18.89 -10.30 -10.25
CA THR A 256 -19.79 -9.87 -11.31
C THR A 256 -18.97 -9.15 -12.40
N ASN A 257 -19.17 -9.53 -13.67
CA ASN A 257 -18.44 -9.04 -14.84
C ASN A 257 -16.94 -9.47 -14.97
N LEU A 258 -16.41 -10.33 -14.09
CA LEU A 258 -15.05 -10.87 -14.26
C LEU A 258 -14.95 -11.92 -15.37
N PHE A 259 -16.01 -12.73 -15.54
CA PHE A 259 -16.03 -13.90 -16.45
C PHE A 259 -17.05 -13.79 -17.59
N ASN A 260 -17.70 -12.64 -17.75
CA ASN A 260 -18.55 -12.40 -18.92
C ASN A 260 -17.63 -12.24 -20.13
N GLY A 261 -17.62 -13.21 -21.06
CA GLY A 261 -16.71 -13.27 -22.22
C GLY A 261 -16.73 -12.06 -23.16
N THR A 262 -17.61 -11.08 -22.93
CA THR A 262 -17.64 -9.78 -23.58
C THR A 262 -16.62 -8.77 -23.03
N SER A 263 -15.98 -9.03 -21.89
CA SER A 263 -14.91 -8.17 -21.33
C SER A 263 -13.56 -8.29 -22.07
N ALA A 264 -13.35 -9.39 -22.81
CA ALA A 264 -12.17 -9.61 -23.64
C ALA A 264 -12.29 -9.00 -25.06
N VAL A 265 -13.51 -8.61 -25.46
CA VAL A 265 -13.79 -7.99 -26.76
C VAL A 265 -13.93 -6.48 -26.50
N GLY A 266 -12.91 -5.70 -26.86
CA GLY A 266 -12.77 -4.29 -26.49
C GLY A 266 -14.06 -3.46 -26.62
N GLY A 267 -14.32 -2.61 -25.62
CA GLY A 267 -15.52 -1.77 -25.49
C GLY A 267 -15.69 -1.25 -24.04
N PHE A 268 -16.85 -0.66 -23.72
CA PHE A 268 -17.16 -0.15 -22.37
C PHE A 268 -16.98 -1.20 -21.26
N LEU A 269 -17.38 -2.45 -21.52
CA LEU A 269 -17.22 -3.56 -20.57
C LEU A 269 -15.75 -3.97 -20.36
N GLY A 270 -14.93 -3.95 -21.41
CA GLY A 270 -13.48 -4.19 -21.31
C GLY A 270 -12.74 -3.06 -20.58
N ALA A 271 -13.18 -1.81 -20.79
CA ALA A 271 -12.66 -0.65 -20.06
C ALA A 271 -12.99 -0.73 -18.56
N GLY A 272 -14.21 -1.13 -18.19
CA GLY A 272 -14.60 -1.37 -16.80
C GLY A 272 -13.77 -2.48 -16.13
N PHE A 273 -13.52 -3.58 -16.84
CA PHE A 273 -12.65 -4.65 -16.35
C PHE A 273 -11.21 -4.17 -16.13
N ALA A 274 -10.61 -3.51 -17.13
CA ALA A 274 -9.25 -2.99 -17.02
C ALA A 274 -9.15 -1.95 -15.91
N PHE A 275 -10.18 -1.13 -15.70
CA PHE A 275 -10.22 -0.15 -14.62
C PHE A 275 -10.28 -0.83 -13.25
N ALA A 276 -11.18 -1.81 -13.07
CA ALA A 276 -11.27 -2.59 -11.83
C ALA A 276 -9.97 -3.34 -11.53
N PHE A 277 -9.36 -3.93 -12.56
CA PHE A 277 -8.07 -4.61 -12.46
C PHE A 277 -6.96 -3.66 -12.02
N ASN A 278 -6.73 -2.55 -12.73
CA ASN A 278 -5.66 -1.62 -12.40
C ASN A 278 -5.83 -1.01 -11.00
N ASN A 279 -7.06 -0.60 -10.64
CA ASN A 279 -7.32 -0.07 -9.31
C ASN A 279 -7.15 -1.14 -8.23
N GLY A 280 -7.69 -2.34 -8.43
CA GLY A 280 -7.56 -3.43 -7.47
C GLY A 280 -6.11 -3.86 -7.27
N VAL A 281 -5.32 -4.01 -8.33
CA VAL A 281 -3.92 -4.41 -8.21
C VAL A 281 -3.07 -3.31 -7.58
N ASN A 282 -3.22 -2.05 -8.01
CA ASN A 282 -2.45 -0.95 -7.43
C ASN A 282 -2.75 -0.77 -5.94
N ARG A 283 -4.02 -0.87 -5.53
CA ARG A 283 -4.39 -0.76 -4.10
C ARG A 283 -4.00 -2.01 -3.32
N GLY A 284 -4.05 -3.19 -3.94
CA GLY A 284 -3.56 -4.44 -3.35
C GLY A 284 -2.05 -4.38 -3.06
N LEU A 285 -1.25 -3.94 -4.03
CA LEU A 285 0.20 -3.75 -3.89
C LEU A 285 0.54 -2.69 -2.83
N PHE A 286 -0.20 -1.57 -2.81
CA PHE A 286 -0.03 -0.53 -1.79
C PHE A 286 -0.37 -1.04 -0.37
N SER A 287 -1.38 -1.91 -0.25
CA SER A 287 -1.79 -2.48 1.03
C SER A 287 -0.74 -3.43 1.59
N ASN A 288 -0.38 -4.48 0.85
CA ASN A 288 0.50 -5.51 1.37
C ASN A 288 1.99 -5.27 1.11
N GLU A 289 2.36 -4.27 0.31
CA GLU A 289 3.75 -3.93 -0.07
C GLU A 289 4.54 -5.08 -0.71
N ALA A 290 3.87 -6.09 -1.29
CA ALA A 290 4.57 -7.16 -2.00
C ALA A 290 5.28 -6.62 -3.25
N GLY A 291 6.58 -6.90 -3.40
CA GLY A 291 7.36 -6.37 -4.52
C GLY A 291 7.99 -4.99 -4.26
N GLN A 292 7.65 -4.33 -3.15
CA GLN A 292 8.22 -3.03 -2.77
C GLN A 292 9.57 -3.17 -2.08
N GLY A 293 9.84 -4.32 -1.44
CA GLY A 293 11.10 -4.60 -0.76
C GLY A 293 11.30 -3.94 0.61
N SER A 294 10.25 -3.36 1.21
CA SER A 294 10.25 -2.77 2.56
C SER A 294 10.17 -3.81 3.68
N ALA A 295 9.23 -4.77 3.59
CA ALA A 295 9.04 -5.82 4.59
C ALA A 295 10.32 -6.61 4.97
N PRO A 296 11.21 -6.97 4.02
CA PRO A 296 12.47 -7.62 4.34
C PRO A 296 13.39 -6.85 5.28
N ILE A 297 13.24 -5.52 5.40
CA ILE A 297 14.01 -4.70 6.33
C ILE A 297 13.61 -5.00 7.78
N ALA A 298 12.31 -5.07 8.06
CA ALA A 298 11.80 -5.45 9.39
C ALA A 298 12.12 -6.92 9.70
N HIS A 299 11.92 -7.80 8.73
CA HIS A 299 12.18 -9.24 8.89
C HIS A 299 13.66 -9.58 9.05
N ALA A 300 14.59 -8.77 8.53
CA ALA A 300 16.02 -8.97 8.74
C ALA A 300 16.40 -8.98 10.23
N ALA A 301 15.67 -8.29 11.10
CA ALA A 301 15.92 -8.26 12.54
C ALA A 301 15.61 -9.59 13.26
N ALA A 302 14.86 -10.50 12.63
CA ALA A 302 14.37 -11.72 13.27
C ALA A 302 15.48 -12.72 13.64
N LYS A 303 15.38 -13.33 14.82
CA LYS A 303 16.22 -14.45 15.24
C LYS A 303 15.88 -15.72 14.46
N ALA A 304 16.65 -16.02 13.43
CA ALA A 304 16.51 -17.26 12.66
C ALA A 304 17.87 -17.85 12.27
N HIS A 305 17.95 -19.18 12.29
CA HIS A 305 19.11 -19.93 11.78
C HIS A 305 19.04 -20.12 10.26
N GLU A 306 17.87 -20.50 9.77
CA GLU A 306 17.58 -20.71 8.35
C GLU A 306 16.86 -19.47 7.80
N PRO A 307 17.40 -18.77 6.78
CA PRO A 307 16.74 -17.62 6.18
C PRO A 307 15.33 -17.91 5.66
N VAL A 308 15.11 -19.14 5.19
CA VAL A 308 13.81 -19.61 4.69
C VAL A 308 12.76 -19.65 5.80
N SER A 309 13.14 -19.85 7.06
CA SER A 309 12.20 -19.81 8.19
C SER A 309 11.52 -18.45 8.30
N GLU A 310 12.29 -17.36 8.15
CA GLU A 310 11.72 -16.01 8.14
C GLU A 310 10.92 -15.73 6.86
N GLY A 311 11.41 -16.22 5.72
CA GLY A 311 10.65 -16.19 4.47
C GLY A 311 9.25 -16.80 4.65
N MET A 312 9.15 -17.96 5.30
CA MET A 312 7.85 -18.59 5.58
C MET A 312 6.96 -17.73 6.46
N VAL A 313 7.51 -17.05 7.47
CA VAL A 313 6.75 -16.13 8.33
C VAL A 313 6.12 -15.00 7.52
N SER A 314 6.85 -14.41 6.57
CA SER A 314 6.38 -13.28 5.75
C SER A 314 5.17 -13.59 4.87
N ILE A 315 4.91 -14.87 4.59
CA ILE A 315 3.68 -15.32 3.89
C ILE A 315 2.43 -14.85 4.65
N LEU A 316 2.51 -14.77 5.98
CA LEU A 316 1.37 -14.38 6.81
C LEU A 316 1.03 -12.89 6.67
N GLU A 317 1.95 -12.04 6.20
CA GLU A 317 1.69 -10.60 6.09
C GLU A 317 0.58 -10.30 5.08
N PRO A 318 0.69 -10.64 3.76
CA PRO A 318 -0.37 -10.31 2.81
C PRO A 318 -1.69 -11.05 3.11
N PHE A 319 -1.60 -12.20 3.80
CA PHE A 319 -2.77 -12.94 4.26
C PHE A 319 -3.56 -12.17 5.32
N ILE A 320 -2.89 -11.73 6.39
CA ILE A 320 -3.55 -10.95 7.44
C ILE A 320 -4.01 -9.60 6.88
N ASP A 321 -3.11 -8.92 6.18
CA ASP A 321 -3.33 -7.58 5.65
C ASP A 321 -4.47 -7.51 4.62
N THR A 322 -4.35 -8.25 3.52
CA THR A 322 -5.27 -8.09 2.39
C THR A 322 -6.33 -9.17 2.37
N ILE A 323 -5.98 -10.44 2.58
CA ILE A 323 -6.95 -11.55 2.51
C ILE A 323 -7.96 -11.47 3.66
N ILE A 324 -7.56 -10.99 4.83
CA ILE A 324 -8.47 -10.82 5.97
C ILE A 324 -8.93 -9.36 6.11
N ILE A 325 -8.04 -8.40 6.41
CA ILE A 325 -8.46 -7.05 6.79
C ILE A 325 -9.07 -6.28 5.59
N CYS A 326 -8.43 -6.29 4.42
CA CYS A 326 -9.00 -5.62 3.24
C CYS A 326 -10.29 -6.31 2.76
N PHE A 327 -10.36 -7.65 2.82
CA PHE A 327 -11.60 -8.37 2.52
C PHE A 327 -12.75 -7.95 3.44
N LEU A 328 -12.51 -7.89 4.75
CA LEU A 328 -13.50 -7.43 5.73
C LEU A 328 -13.91 -5.99 5.47
N THR A 329 -12.96 -5.10 5.14
CA THR A 329 -13.25 -3.72 4.77
C THR A 329 -14.16 -3.66 3.54
N GLY A 330 -13.82 -4.43 2.50
CA GLY A 330 -14.63 -4.53 1.29
C GLY A 330 -16.04 -5.06 1.58
N MET A 331 -16.16 -6.10 2.40
CA MET A 331 -17.45 -6.65 2.82
C MET A 331 -18.26 -5.64 3.64
N VAL A 332 -17.64 -4.88 4.54
CA VAL A 332 -18.31 -3.80 5.29
C VAL A 332 -18.89 -2.76 4.32
N LEU A 333 -18.10 -2.29 3.37
CA LEU A 333 -18.54 -1.30 2.38
C LEU A 333 -19.69 -1.83 1.53
N LEU A 334 -19.52 -3.03 0.96
CA LEU A 334 -20.52 -3.61 0.06
C LEU A 334 -21.82 -3.97 0.77
N SER A 335 -21.73 -4.57 1.97
CA SER A 335 -22.91 -5.04 2.72
C SER A 335 -23.72 -3.89 3.31
N SER A 336 -23.07 -2.81 3.75
CA SER A 336 -23.75 -1.61 4.25
C SER A 336 -24.33 -0.73 3.13
N GLY A 337 -23.81 -0.85 1.90
CA GLY A 337 -24.28 -0.06 0.75
C GLY A 337 -23.78 1.39 0.70
N VAL A 338 -23.05 1.85 1.73
CA VAL A 338 -22.52 3.23 1.85
C VAL A 338 -21.64 3.66 0.69
N TRP A 339 -21.02 2.70 -0.02
CA TRP A 339 -20.19 2.98 -1.19
C TRP A 339 -20.98 3.58 -2.38
N LYS A 340 -22.32 3.55 -2.33
CA LYS A 340 -23.21 4.20 -3.32
C LYS A 340 -23.68 5.59 -2.88
N GLU A 341 -23.48 5.94 -1.61
CA GLU A 341 -23.93 7.22 -1.06
C GLU A 341 -22.98 8.34 -1.48
N LYS A 342 -23.56 9.51 -1.80
CA LYS A 342 -22.79 10.72 -2.10
C LYS A 342 -22.64 11.51 -0.80
N VAL A 343 -21.41 11.82 -0.43
CA VAL A 343 -21.09 12.67 0.71
C VAL A 343 -20.59 14.02 0.20
N TYR A 344 -21.04 15.11 0.82
CA TYR A 344 -20.50 16.44 0.55
C TYR A 344 -19.05 16.50 1.05
N ASN A 345 -18.10 16.60 0.13
CA ASN A 345 -16.69 16.75 0.46
C ASN A 345 -16.33 18.24 0.60
N GLN A 346 -15.70 18.59 1.71
CA GLN A 346 -14.96 19.85 1.82
C GLN A 346 -13.54 19.62 1.32
N PHE A 347 -13.22 20.18 0.15
CA PHE A 347 -11.87 20.10 -0.40
C PHE A 347 -10.90 21.00 0.38
N GLN A 348 -9.67 20.52 0.60
CA GLN A 348 -8.62 21.36 1.16
C GLN A 348 -8.26 22.46 0.15
N LYS A 349 -7.90 23.65 0.62
CA LYS A 349 -7.54 24.77 -0.26
C LYS A 349 -6.41 24.43 -1.24
N THR A 350 -5.51 23.53 -0.85
CA THR A 350 -4.40 23.06 -1.70
C THR A 350 -4.84 22.15 -2.84
N ASP A 351 -6.02 21.54 -2.75
CA ASP A 351 -6.55 20.61 -3.74
C ASP A 351 -7.48 21.30 -4.75
N ILE A 352 -7.78 22.57 -4.52
CA ILE A 352 -8.65 23.40 -5.35
C ILE A 352 -7.77 24.21 -6.30
N VAL A 353 -8.03 24.08 -7.60
CA VAL A 353 -7.46 24.96 -8.63
C VAL A 353 -8.58 25.85 -9.16
N VAL A 354 -8.36 27.16 -9.14
CA VAL A 354 -9.32 28.12 -9.68
C VAL A 354 -8.92 28.47 -11.11
N LEU A 355 -9.85 28.28 -12.04
CA LEU A 355 -9.64 28.60 -13.46
C LEU A 355 -9.80 30.10 -13.69
N ALA A 356 -9.03 30.66 -14.63
CA ALA A 356 -9.10 32.08 -14.96
C ALA A 356 -10.38 32.46 -15.74
N ALA A 357 -11.07 31.48 -16.31
CA ALA A 357 -12.31 31.66 -17.05
C ALA A 357 -13.45 30.82 -16.44
N THR A 358 -14.68 31.26 -16.65
CA THR A 358 -15.90 30.52 -16.29
C THR A 358 -16.23 29.54 -17.41
N TYR A 359 -16.61 28.32 -17.04
CA TYR A 359 -16.98 27.27 -17.98
C TYR A 359 -18.33 26.68 -17.56
N ASP A 360 -19.24 26.51 -18.51
CA ASP A 360 -20.59 25.99 -18.26
C ASP A 360 -20.72 24.55 -18.76
N GLU A 361 -21.27 23.65 -17.93
CA GLU A 361 -21.56 22.27 -18.32
C GLU A 361 -22.67 22.14 -19.38
N GLY A 362 -23.49 23.18 -19.54
CA GLY A 362 -24.49 23.29 -20.61
C GLY A 362 -23.92 23.65 -21.98
N ASN A 363 -22.66 24.10 -22.07
CA ASN A 363 -22.01 24.49 -23.31
C ASN A 363 -21.07 23.37 -23.82
N ALA A 364 -21.36 22.84 -25.01
CA ALA A 364 -20.59 21.75 -25.61
C ALA A 364 -19.11 22.10 -25.87
N GLU A 365 -18.79 23.37 -26.15
CA GLU A 365 -17.41 23.82 -26.35
C GLU A 365 -16.65 23.87 -25.02
N ASP A 366 -17.27 24.41 -23.97
CA ASP A 366 -16.66 24.48 -22.62
C ASP A 366 -16.42 23.08 -22.06
N VAL A 367 -17.37 22.17 -22.24
CA VAL A 367 -17.23 20.75 -21.90
C VAL A 367 -16.08 20.11 -22.68
N ALA A 368 -15.92 20.43 -23.97
CA ALA A 368 -14.81 19.91 -24.76
C ALA A 368 -13.44 20.46 -24.30
N VAL A 369 -13.37 21.73 -23.90
CA VAL A 369 -12.15 22.36 -23.37
C VAL A 369 -11.77 21.76 -22.01
N LEU A 370 -12.72 21.64 -21.09
CA LEU A 370 -12.53 21.01 -19.78
C LEU A 370 -12.15 19.53 -19.92
N SER A 371 -12.85 18.79 -20.81
CA SER A 371 -12.52 17.41 -21.12
C SER A 371 -11.12 17.27 -21.71
N GLY A 372 -10.71 18.19 -22.58
CA GLY A 372 -9.35 18.26 -23.12
C GLY A 372 -8.31 18.46 -22.01
N TYR A 373 -8.57 19.37 -21.07
CA TYR A 373 -7.69 19.65 -19.94
C TYR A 373 -7.57 18.47 -18.98
N LEU A 374 -8.70 17.88 -18.57
CA LEU A 374 -8.73 16.71 -17.69
C LEU A 374 -8.02 15.49 -18.29
N ASN A 375 -8.02 15.39 -19.63
CA ASN A 375 -7.33 14.33 -20.37
C ASN A 375 -5.89 14.70 -20.80
N ASN A 376 -5.32 15.80 -20.28
CA ASN A 376 -3.98 16.29 -20.62
C ASN A 376 -3.75 16.55 -22.14
N LYS A 377 -4.80 16.92 -22.87
CA LYS A 377 -4.74 17.26 -24.31
C LYS A 377 -4.65 18.77 -24.57
N SER A 378 -5.11 19.60 -23.63
CA SER A 378 -5.10 21.06 -23.72
C SER A 378 -4.74 21.69 -22.37
N SER A 379 -4.15 22.88 -22.37
CA SER A 379 -3.88 23.64 -21.14
C SER A 379 -4.93 24.72 -20.93
N ILE A 380 -5.38 24.90 -19.69
CA ILE A 380 -6.25 26.00 -19.27
C ILE A 380 -5.47 26.93 -18.35
N SER A 381 -5.70 28.24 -18.46
CA SER A 381 -5.08 29.25 -17.59
C SER A 381 -5.70 29.21 -16.19
N PHE A 382 -4.86 29.20 -15.16
CA PHE A 382 -5.28 29.29 -13.76
C PHE A 382 -5.33 30.74 -13.30
N TYR A 383 -6.27 31.02 -12.41
CA TYR A 383 -6.35 32.30 -11.72
C TYR A 383 -5.24 32.39 -10.67
N THR A 384 -4.47 33.48 -10.69
CA THR A 384 -3.31 33.71 -9.80
C THR A 384 -3.47 34.90 -8.86
N GLY A 385 -4.65 35.54 -8.85
CA GLY A 385 -4.95 36.68 -7.97
C GLY A 385 -5.46 36.27 -6.59
N ASP A 386 -5.79 37.27 -5.76
CA ASP A 386 -6.40 37.06 -4.45
C ASP A 386 -7.93 36.94 -4.56
N LEU A 387 -8.49 35.85 -4.01
CA LEU A 387 -9.94 35.62 -3.96
C LEU A 387 -10.45 35.84 -2.54
N GLN A 388 -11.38 36.78 -2.37
CA GLN A 388 -12.22 36.83 -1.18
C GLN A 388 -13.42 35.90 -1.38
N VAL A 389 -13.57 34.93 -0.48
CA VAL A 389 -14.71 34.00 -0.46
C VAL A 389 -15.49 34.21 0.82
N VAL A 390 -16.77 34.58 0.70
CA VAL A 390 -17.69 34.76 1.84
C VAL A 390 -18.86 33.81 1.62
N ASN A 391 -19.14 32.94 2.61
CA ASN A 391 -20.21 31.94 2.55
C ASN A 391 -20.18 31.00 1.32
N GLY A 392 -18.99 30.75 0.76
CA GLY A 392 -18.81 29.88 -0.41
C GLY A 392 -18.94 30.57 -1.76
N GLU A 393 -19.20 31.88 -1.78
CA GLU A 393 -19.24 32.69 -3.00
C GLU A 393 -18.00 33.58 -3.11
N ILE A 394 -17.45 33.68 -4.32
CA ILE A 394 -16.33 34.58 -4.62
C ILE A 394 -16.90 36.00 -4.70
N VAL A 395 -16.41 36.89 -3.84
CA VAL A 395 -16.92 38.26 -3.67
C VAL A 395 -16.01 39.31 -4.33
N ASN A 396 -14.80 38.93 -4.76
CA ASN A 396 -13.92 39.84 -5.49
C ASN A 396 -14.41 39.99 -6.94
N GLU A 397 -15.15 41.07 -7.18
CA GLU A 397 -15.45 41.61 -8.51
C GLU A 397 -14.17 42.17 -9.14
N ASN A 398 -13.67 41.47 -10.14
CA ASN A 398 -13.37 42.08 -11.44
C ASN A 398 -13.57 40.97 -12.47
N SER A 399 -14.79 40.98 -13.00
CA SER A 399 -15.35 40.12 -14.05
C SER A 399 -14.49 40.08 -15.30
#